data_AF-A0A3D1EXS0-F1
#
_entry.id   AF-A0A3D1EXS0-F1
#
_cell.length_a   1.000
_cell.length_b   1.000
_cell.length_c   1.000
_cell.angle_alpha   90.00
_cell.angle_beta   90.00
_cell.angle_gamma   90.00
#
_symmetry.space_group_name_H-M   'P 1'
#
loop_
_entity.id
_entity.type
_entity.pdbx_description
1 polymer ?
#
loop_
_entity_poly.entity_id
_entity_poly.type
_entity_poly.pdbx_seq_one_letter_code
_entity_poly.pdbx_strand_id
1 'polypeptide(L)' 'LHISHDANVQVTFTIEVDFMGCGRFKQYVQLTAGADGYVQHTFPEGFSAHWIRIISNQECIVTAQLFYT' A
#
# COMPACT_ATOMS: atom_id res chain seq x y z
N LEU A 1 7.03 1.76 3.25
CA LEU A 1 5.79 0.96 3.29
C LEU A 1 6.14 -0.47 3.01
N HIS A 2 5.98 -1.33 3.99
CA HIS A 2 6.16 -2.77 3.86
C HIS A 2 4.77 -3.41 3.84
N ILE A 3 4.47 -4.22 2.84
CA ILE A 3 3.20 -4.96 2.73
C ILE A 3 3.54 -6.44 2.65
N SER A 4 2.88 -7.24 3.47
CA SER A 4 2.90 -8.69 3.36
C SER A 4 1.51 -9.29 3.35
N HIS A 5 1.32 -10.42 2.67
CA HIS A 5 0.07 -11.16 2.64
C HIS A 5 0.26 -12.68 2.74
N ASP A 6 -0.80 -13.39 3.07
CA ASP A 6 -0.81 -14.86 3.23
C ASP A 6 -1.30 -15.64 2.00
N ALA A 7 -1.79 -14.96 0.96
CA ALA A 7 -2.24 -15.62 -0.26
C ALA A 7 -1.11 -16.38 -0.98
N ASN A 8 -1.44 -17.54 -1.54
CA ASN A 8 -0.54 -18.38 -2.35
C ASN A 8 -0.52 -17.98 -3.84
N VAL A 9 -1.06 -16.80 -4.15
CA VAL A 9 -1.11 -16.20 -5.49
C VAL A 9 -0.55 -14.79 -5.43
N GLN A 10 -0.21 -14.24 -6.59
CA GLN A 10 0.16 -12.84 -6.72
C GLN A 10 -1.01 -11.92 -6.32
N VAL A 11 -0.72 -10.89 -5.52
CA VAL A 11 -1.69 -9.86 -5.13
C VAL A 11 -1.16 -8.48 -5.52
N THR A 12 -2.01 -7.69 -6.16
CA THR A 12 -1.74 -6.30 -6.49
C THR A 12 -2.50 -5.40 -5.52
N PHE A 13 -1.76 -4.51 -4.87
CA PHE A 13 -2.26 -3.51 -3.95
C PHE A 13 -2.30 -2.14 -4.64
N THR A 14 -3.48 -1.54 -4.71
CA THR A 14 -3.63 -0.14 -5.09
C THR A 14 -3.46 0.72 -3.84
N ILE A 15 -2.47 1.61 -3.88
CA ILE A 15 -2.22 2.59 -2.83
C ILE A 15 -2.90 3.89 -3.25
N GLU A 16 -3.87 4.32 -2.45
CA GLU A 16 -4.48 5.63 -2.58
C GLU A 16 -4.04 6.54 -1.44
N VAL A 17 -3.98 7.84 -1.72
CA VAL A 17 -3.64 8.85 -0.73
C VAL A 17 -4.62 9.99 -0.75
N ASP A 18 -4.87 10.55 0.42
CA ASP A 18 -5.60 11.81 0.59
C ASP A 18 -4.63 12.86 1.12
N PHE A 19 -4.17 13.70 0.20
CA PHE A 19 -3.23 14.78 0.50
C PHE A 19 -3.82 15.85 1.41
N MET A 20 -5.13 16.13 1.29
CA MET A 20 -5.79 17.23 2.00
C MET A 20 -6.46 16.80 3.31
N GLY A 21 -6.61 15.50 3.55
CA GLY A 21 -7.32 14.99 4.72
C GLY A 21 -8.84 15.19 4.66
N CYS A 22 -9.40 15.43 3.47
CA CYS A 22 -10.81 15.73 3.26
C CYS A 22 -11.64 14.54 2.71
N GLY A 23 -11.09 13.33 2.75
CA GLY A 23 -11.70 12.10 2.25
C GLY A 23 -11.60 11.93 0.73
N ARG A 24 -10.83 12.78 0.04
CA ARG A 24 -10.66 12.72 -1.43
C ARG A 24 -9.40 11.92 -1.78
N PHE A 25 -9.58 10.62 -1.88
CA PHE A 25 -8.52 9.69 -2.24
C PHE A 25 -8.16 9.79 -3.73
N LYS A 26 -6.86 9.70 -4.02
CA LYS A 26 -6.30 9.58 -5.36
C LYS A 26 -5.35 8.40 -5.39
N GLN A 27 -5.43 7.60 -6.45
CA GLN A 27 -4.45 6.56 -6.70
C GLN A 27 -3.05 7.18 -6.82
N TYR A 28 -2.11 6.63 -6.04
CA TYR A 28 -0.71 7.02 -6.04
C TYR A 28 0.15 6.02 -6.80
N VAL A 29 0.09 4.74 -6.42
CA VAL A 29 0.89 3.67 -7.03
C VAL A 29 0.19 2.31 -6.91
N GLN A 30 0.53 1.37 -7.76
CA GLN A 30 0.19 -0.04 -7.59
C GLN A 30 1.46 -0.83 -7.27
N LEU A 31 1.38 -1.68 -6.25
CA LEU A 31 2.47 -2.54 -5.79
C LEU A 31 2.02 -3.98 -5.94
N THR A 32 2.84 -4.82 -6.55
CA THR A 32 2.52 -6.23 -6.75
C THR A 32 3.47 -7.08 -5.93
N ALA A 33 2.92 -7.89 -5.02
CA ALA A 33 3.63 -8.93 -4.30
C ALA A 33 3.39 -10.27 -5.02
N GLY A 34 4.43 -11.07 -5.17
CA GLY A 34 4.31 -12.42 -5.70
C GLY A 34 3.63 -13.36 -4.71
N ALA A 35 3.61 -14.66 -5.04
CA ALA A 35 3.12 -15.68 -4.11
C ALA A 35 4.02 -15.86 -2.86
N ASP A 36 5.22 -15.25 -2.87
CA ASP A 36 6.09 -15.10 -1.69
C ASP A 36 5.56 -14.07 -0.69
N GLY A 37 4.55 -13.29 -1.09
CA GLY A 37 3.70 -12.56 -0.16
C GLY A 37 4.29 -11.26 0.36
N TYR A 38 5.27 -10.66 -0.31
CA TYR A 38 5.91 -9.43 0.19
C TYR A 38 6.24 -8.42 -0.92
N VAL A 39 6.03 -7.13 -0.62
CA VAL A 39 6.49 -6.01 -1.43
C VAL A 39 6.81 -4.80 -0.54
N GLN A 40 7.78 -3.99 -0.95
CA GLN A 40 8.11 -2.74 -0.26
C GLN A 40 8.09 -1.55 -1.21
N HIS A 41 7.79 -0.38 -0.65
CA HIS A 41 7.82 0.90 -1.34
C HIS A 41 8.42 1.99 -0.46
N THR A 42 9.39 2.72 -0.99
CA THR A 42 9.98 3.89 -0.33
C THR A 42 9.30 5.14 -0.88
N PHE A 43 8.65 5.90 0.00
CA PHE A 43 8.09 7.19 -0.39
C PHE A 43 9.21 8.19 -0.68
N PRO A 44 9.05 9.08 -1.67
CA PRO A 44 10.00 10.15 -1.93
C PRO A 44 10.21 11.03 -0.68
N GLU A 45 11.38 11.66 -0.60
CA GLU A 45 11.63 12.69 0.40
C GLU A 45 10.59 13.81 0.30
N GLY A 46 10.09 14.28 1.45
CA GLY A 46 9.05 15.32 1.52
C GLY A 46 7.66 14.85 1.14
N PHE A 47 7.43 13.55 0.90
CA PHE A 47 6.09 13.02 0.66
C PHE A 47 5.20 13.25 1.89
N SER A 48 4.07 13.92 1.67
CA SER A 48 3.10 14.26 2.71
C SER A 48 1.69 13.84 2.26
N ALA A 49 1.00 13.10 3.11
CA ALA A 49 -0.41 12.76 2.97
C ALA A 49 -1.02 12.62 4.35
N HIS A 50 -2.31 12.98 4.49
CA HIS A 50 -3.03 12.82 5.74
C HIS A 50 -3.50 11.38 5.94
N TRP A 51 -3.91 10.73 4.85
CA TRP A 51 -4.34 9.34 4.85
C TRP A 51 -3.69 8.55 3.73
N ILE A 52 -3.42 7.28 4.02
CA ILE A 52 -3.06 6.25 3.07
C ILE A 52 -4.12 5.15 3.16
N ARG A 53 -4.58 4.68 2.01
CA ARG A 53 -5.48 3.52 1.89
C ARG A 53 -4.82 2.47 1.00
N ILE A 54 -4.97 1.21 1.40
CA ILE A 54 -4.42 0.06 0.70
C ILE A 54 -5.61 -0.81 0.29
N ILE A 55 -5.70 -1.13 -0.99
CA ILE A 55 -6.79 -1.92 -1.56
C ILE A 55 -6.18 -3.14 -2.25
N SER A 56 -6.45 -4.34 -1.77
CA SER A 56 -6.05 -5.57 -2.44
C SER A 56 -7.02 -5.89 -3.58
N ASN A 57 -6.50 -6.50 -4.65
CA ASN A 57 -7.34 -7.07 -5.72
C ASN A 57 -7.76 -8.54 -5.45
N GLN A 58 -7.30 -9.12 -4.34
CA GLN A 58 -7.60 -10.49 -3.91
C GLN A 58 -8.01 -10.52 -2.44
N GLU A 59 -8.75 -11.56 -2.08
CA GLU A 59 -9.06 -11.89 -0.69
C GLU A 59 -7.81 -12.49 -0.01
N CYS A 60 -7.32 -11.84 1.04
CA CYS A 60 -6.14 -12.27 1.80
C CYS A 60 -6.06 -11.54 3.14
N ILE A 61 -5.26 -12.07 4.07
CA ILE A 61 -4.86 -11.37 5.28
C ILE A 61 -3.60 -10.57 4.96
N VAL A 62 -3.64 -9.26 5.23
CA VAL A 62 -2.57 -8.32 4.87
C VAL A 62 -2.03 -7.66 6.12
N THR A 63 -0.71 -7.57 6.24
CA THR A 63 -0.03 -6.67 7.18
C THR A 63 0.60 -5.53 6.38
N ALA A 64 0.32 -4.29 6.77
CA ALA A 64 0.94 -3.11 6.21
C ALA A 64 1.62 -2.29 7.30
N GLN A 65 2.90 -1.97 7.10
CA GLN A 65 3.71 -1.21 8.05
C GLN A 65 4.27 0.04 7.37
N LEU A 66 3.97 1.20 7.95
CA LEU A 66 4.57 2.48 7.59
C LEU A 66 5.76 2.72 8.52
N PHE A 67 6.91 2.99 7.91
CA PHE A 67 8.13 3.30 8.63
C PHE A 67 8.47 4.76 8.39
N TYR A 68 8.78 5.47 9.48
CA TYR A 68 9.14 6.89 9.51
C TYR A 68 10.48 7.00 10.23
N THR A 69 11.39 7.78 9.68
CA THR A 69 12.67 8.14 10.30
C THR A 69 12.67 9.59 10.70
#